data_AF-A0A3D5IXH1-F1
#
_entry.id   AF-A0A3D5IXH1-F1
#
_cell.length_a   1.000
_cell.length_b   1.000
_cell.length_c   1.000
_cell.angle_alpha   90.00
_cell.angle_beta   90.00
_cell.angle_gamma   90.00
#
_symmetry.space_group_name_H-M   'P 1'
#
loop_
_entity.id
_entity.type
_entity.pdbx_description
1 polymer ?
#
loop_
_entity_poly.entity_id
_entity_poly.type
_entity_poly.pdbx_seq_one_letter_code
_entity_poly.pdbx_strand_id
1 'polypeptide(L)' 'MKAYVFPGQGAQFSGMGADLYEKSAEAKELFERANEILGFSITETMF' A
#
# COMPACT_ATOMS: atom_id res chain seq x y z
N MET A 1 3.06 14.43 -24.29
CA MET A 1 3.91 13.88 -23.22
C MET A 1 3.06 13.71 -21.97
N LYS A 2 3.15 12.58 -21.26
CA LYS A 2 2.40 12.35 -20.01
C LYS A 2 3.41 12.25 -18.86
N ALA A 3 3.08 12.86 -17.72
CA ALA A 3 3.86 12.79 -16.49
C ALA A 3 3.01 12.15 -15.40
N TYR A 4 3.64 11.36 -14.55
CA TYR A 4 3.04 10.78 -13.36
C TYR A 4 3.58 11.52 -12.13
N VAL A 5 2.68 11.91 -11.24
CA VAL A 5 3.01 12.63 -10.01
C VAL A 5 2.42 11.85 -8.85
N PHE A 6 3.19 11.68 -7.78
CA PHE A 6 2.78 10.90 -6.61
C PHE A 6 2.58 11.84 -5.42
N PRO A 7 1.47 11.74 -4.68
CA PRO A 7 1.20 12.58 -3.51
C PRO A 7 2.20 12.30 -2.38
N GLY A 8 2.51 13.34 -1.60
CA GLY A 8 3.39 13.25 -0.43
C GLY A 8 2.65 12.96 0.88
N GLN A 9 3.35 13.15 2.00
CA GLN A 9 2.80 13.02 3.35
C GLN A 9 1.61 13.96 3.60
N GLY A 10 0.63 13.51 4.37
CA GLY A 10 -0.61 14.24 4.69
C GLY A 10 -1.82 13.80 3.87
N ALA A 11 -1.63 13.01 2.81
CA ALA A 11 -2.72 12.45 2.00
C ALA A 11 -3.23 11.07 2.50
N GLN A 12 -2.58 10.48 3.51
CA GLN A 12 -2.95 9.17 4.04
C GLN A 12 -4.28 9.18 4.81
N PHE A 13 -4.98 8.06 4.79
CA PHE A 13 -6.21 7.83 5.56
C PHE A 13 -6.34 6.33 5.89
N SER A 14 -7.06 6.00 6.97
CA SER A 14 -7.35 4.60 7.33
C SER A 14 -8.16 3.90 6.24
N GLY A 15 -7.76 2.70 5.83
CA GLY A 15 -8.32 1.99 4.69
C GLY A 15 -7.57 2.22 3.38
N MET A 16 -6.55 3.09 3.33
CA MET A 16 -5.82 3.35 2.09
C MET A 16 -5.14 2.09 1.56
N GLY A 17 -5.35 1.78 0.27
CA GLY A 17 -4.74 0.62 -0.38
C GLY A 17 -5.45 -0.72 -0.16
N ALA A 18 -6.45 -0.81 0.72
CA ALA A 18 -7.18 -2.06 1.00
C ALA A 18 -7.81 -2.66 -0.27
N ASP A 19 -8.48 -1.83 -1.07
CA ASP A 19 -9.08 -2.23 -2.34
C ASP A 19 -8.05 -2.80 -3.33
N LEU A 20 -6.84 -2.23 -3.38
CA LEU A 20 -5.78 -2.72 -4.25
C LEU A 20 -5.22 -4.04 -3.72
N TYR A 21 -5.01 -4.13 -2.41
CA TYR A 21 -4.57 -5.35 -1.72
C TYR A 21 -5.53 -6.53 -1.97
N GLU A 22 -6.84 -6.30 -1.94
CA GLU A 22 -7.84 -7.35 -2.15
C GLU A 22 -8.00 -7.77 -3.62
N LYS A 23 -7.90 -6.81 -4.56
CA LYS A 23 -8.33 -7.01 -5.96
C LYS A 23 -7.17 -7.24 -6.94
N SER A 24 -5.92 -6.96 -6.57
CA SER A 24 -4.75 -7.19 -7.42
C SER A 24 -3.76 -8.14 -6.75
N ALA A 25 -3.45 -9.23 -7.44
CA ALA A 25 -2.47 -10.21 -6.98
C ALA A 25 -1.07 -9.59 -6.85
N GLU A 26 -0.70 -8.72 -7.80
CA GLU A 26 0.59 -8.01 -7.82
C GLU A 26 0.68 -7.00 -6.66
N ALA A 27 -0.38 -6.25 -6.39
CA ALA A 27 -0.42 -5.33 -5.26
C ALA A 27 -0.31 -6.11 -3.94
N LYS A 28 -1.06 -7.20 -3.79
CA LYS A 28 -1.01 -8.07 -2.61
C LYS A 28 0.40 -8.57 -2.34
N GLU A 29 1.11 -9.09 -3.34
CA GLU A 29 2.49 -9.55 -3.21
C GLU A 29 3.43 -8.45 -2.70
N LEU A 30 3.27 -7.21 -3.20
CA LEU A 30 4.09 -6.08 -2.77
C LEU A 30 3.83 -5.69 -1.31
N PHE A 31 2.57 -5.73 -0.86
CA PHE A 31 2.22 -5.48 0.54
C PHE A 31 2.77 -6.58 1.47
N GLU A 32 2.63 -7.85 1.10
CA GLU A 32 3.17 -8.96 1.91
C GLU A 32 4.69 -8.89 2.02
N ARG A 33 5.37 -8.58 0.91
CA ARG A 33 6.82 -8.36 0.92
C ARG A 33 7.22 -7.19 1.84
N ALA A 34 6.41 -6.13 1.89
CA ALA A 34 6.66 -5.03 2.82
C ALA A 34 6.51 -5.47 4.28
N ASN A 35 5.49 -6.27 4.60
CA ASN A 35 5.31 -6.86 5.92
C ASN A 35 6.53 -7.71 6.33
N GLU A 36 7.02 -8.57 5.44
CA GLU A 36 8.21 -9.40 5.68
C GLU A 36 9.47 -8.57 5.93
N ILE A 37 9.71 -7.53 5.13
CA ILE A 37 10.89 -6.66 5.27
C ILE A 37 10.86 -5.89 6.59
N LEU A 38 9.69 -5.43 7.01
CA LEU A 38 9.52 -4.64 8.23
C LEU A 38 9.51 -5.51 9.50
N GLY A 39 9.23 -6.81 9.37
CA GLY A 39 9.08 -7.73 10.49
C GLY A 39 7.79 -7.51 11.30
N PHE A 40 6.84 -6.74 10.76
CA PHE A 40 5.50 -6.55 11.30
C PHE A 40 4.51 -6.25 10.17
N SER A 41 3.23 -6.45 10.44
CA SER A 41 2.15 -6.17 9.48
C SER A 41 1.89 -4.66 9.40
N ILE A 42 2.50 -3.95 8.44
CA ILE A 42 2.19 -2.53 8.21
C ILE A 42 0.77 -2.37 7.66
N THR A 43 0.27 -3.40 6.97
CA THR A 43 -1.11 -3.46 6.49
C THR A 43 -2.13 -3.28 7.62
N GLU A 44 -1.92 -3.86 8.81
CA GLU A 44 -2.80 -3.66 9.98
C GLU A 44 -2.86 -2.21 10.48
N THR A 45 -1.83 -1.42 10.23
CA THR A 45 -1.83 0.01 10.55
C THR A 45 -2.53 0.82 9.45
N MET A 46 -2.45 0.35 8.20
CA MET A 46 -3.01 1.04 7.05
C MET A 46 -4.52 0.81 6.91
N PHE A 47 -5.01 -0.42 7.14
CA PHE A 47 -6.39 -0.83 6.93
C PHE A 47 -6.80 -2.02 7.82
#